data_AF-A0A9E4N7I1-F1
#
_entry.id   AF-A0A9E4N7I1-F1
#
_cell.length_a   1.000
_cell.length_b   1.000
_cell.length_c   1.000
_cell.angle_alpha   90.00
_cell.angle_beta   90.00
_cell.angle_gamma   90.00
#
_symmetry.space_group_name_H-M   'P 1'
#
loop_
_entity.id
_entity.type
_entity.pdbx_description
1 polymer ?
#
loop_
_entity_poly.entity_id
_entity_poly.type
_entity_poly.pdbx_seq_one_letter_code
_entity_poly.pdbx_strand_id
1 'polypeptide(L)'
;AMHDHSMMSGDANQAMGMGILHQVDAEKKMVNLTHEPIPSLKWPEMTMDLPVTKRVDLSRFKAGDQVHFTLKKGRDNHFRIISMEPHQN
;
A
#
# COMPACT_ATOMS: atom_id res chain seq x y z
N ALA A 1 -7.15 29.07 -10.82
CA ALA A 1 -6.36 27.93 -11.33
C ALA A 1 -4.94 28.09 -10.83
N MET A 2 -4.44 27.15 -10.03
CA MET A 2 -3.06 26.65 -9.94
C MET A 2 -3.11 25.56 -8.84
N HIS A 3 -2.84 24.32 -9.24
CA HIS A 3 -2.88 23.14 -8.39
C HIS A 3 -1.69 23.19 -7.43
N ASP A 4 -1.96 23.28 -6.13
CA ASP A 4 -0.95 23.08 -5.10
C ASP A 4 -0.63 21.58 -5.02
N HIS A 5 0.52 21.20 -5.57
CA HIS A 5 1.14 19.90 -5.34
C HIS A 5 1.69 19.90 -3.90
N SER A 6 0.80 19.75 -2.92
CA SER A 6 1.13 19.38 -1.55
C SER A 6 1.63 17.93 -1.53
N MET A 7 2.81 17.70 -2.11
CA MET A 7 3.50 16.43 -2.13
C MET A 7 4.84 16.64 -1.44
N MET A 8 4.83 16.60 -0.09
CA MET A 8 5.97 16.27 0.80
C MET A 8 5.71 16.79 2.23
N SER A 9 4.58 16.40 2.82
CA SER A 9 4.47 16.29 4.28
C SER A 9 4.05 14.86 4.57
N GLY A 10 4.97 13.92 4.34
CA GLY A 10 4.77 12.57 4.82
C GLY A 10 4.62 12.64 6.34
N ASP A 11 3.42 12.37 6.85
CA ASP A 11 3.23 12.05 8.26
C ASP A 11 4.38 11.12 8.67
N ALA A 12 5.01 11.36 9.82
CA ALA A 12 6.07 10.51 10.37
C ALA A 12 5.66 9.04 10.61
N ASN A 13 4.46 8.66 10.21
CA ASN A 13 3.81 7.37 10.40
C ASN A 13 3.38 6.71 9.08
N GLN A 14 3.87 7.22 7.94
CA GLN A 14 3.60 6.68 6.61
C GLN A 14 4.88 6.12 5.97
N ALA A 15 4.71 5.10 5.13
CA ALA A 15 5.79 4.49 4.35
C ALA A 15 5.26 4.11 2.97
N MET A 16 6.09 4.25 1.94
CA MET A 16 5.77 3.82 0.58
C MET A 16 6.38 2.45 0.31
N GLY A 17 5.68 1.63 -0.46
CA GLY A 17 6.17 0.33 -0.91
C GLY A 17 5.74 0.03 -2.35
N MET A 18 6.46 -0.88 -2.96
CA MET A 18 6.16 -1.44 -4.27
C MET A 18 6.03 -2.95 -4.12
N GLY A 19 5.18 -3.60 -4.92
CA GLY A 19 5.04 -5.05 -4.84
C GLY A 19 4.15 -5.65 -5.90
N ILE A 20 4.06 -6.98 -5.89
CA ILE A 20 3.22 -7.78 -6.78
C ILE A 20 2.12 -8.44 -5.95
N LEU A 21 0.86 -8.22 -6.33
CA LEU A 21 -0.29 -8.84 -5.69
C LEU A 21 -0.36 -10.34 -6.00
N HIS A 22 -0.55 -11.18 -4.98
CA HIS A 22 -0.83 -12.61 -5.11
C HIS A 22 -2.31 -12.93 -4.91
N GLN A 23 -2.98 -12.19 -4.05
CA GLN A 23 -4.41 -12.36 -3.78
C GLN A 23 -5.05 -11.03 -3.40
N VAL A 24 -6.31 -10.84 -3.81
CA VAL A 24 -7.15 -9.70 -3.41
C VAL A 24 -8.43 -10.24 -2.78
N ASP A 25 -8.64 -9.95 -1.49
CA ASP A 25 -9.86 -10.27 -0.75
C ASP A 25 -10.61 -8.97 -0.43
N ALA A 26 -11.51 -8.58 -1.34
CA ALA A 26 -12.27 -7.34 -1.24
C ALA A 26 -13.31 -7.35 -0.11
N GLU A 27 -13.75 -8.54 0.33
CA GLU A 27 -14.68 -8.73 1.44
C GLU A 27 -13.98 -8.51 2.78
N LYS A 28 -12.82 -9.15 2.98
CA LYS A 28 -12.00 -9.00 4.20
C LYS A 28 -11.14 -7.73 4.20
N LYS A 29 -11.10 -6.98 3.11
CA LYS A 29 -10.23 -5.81 2.91
C LYS A 29 -8.77 -6.14 3.18
N MET A 30 -8.29 -7.19 2.52
CA MET A 30 -6.94 -7.70 2.68
C MET A 30 -6.36 -8.03 1.31
N VAL A 31 -5.06 -7.84 1.16
CA VAL A 31 -4.31 -8.31 0.01
C VAL A 31 -3.13 -9.13 0.48
N ASN A 32 -2.81 -10.19 -0.25
CA ASN A 32 -1.53 -10.87 -0.12
C ASN A 32 -0.62 -10.36 -1.23
N LEU A 33 0.61 -9.96 -0.90
CA LEU A 33 1.56 -9.45 -1.89
C LEU A 33 3.01 -9.72 -1.47
N THR A 34 3.91 -9.82 -2.45
CA THR A 34 5.35 -9.66 -2.20
C THR A 34 5.70 -8.20 -2.40
N HIS A 35 6.18 -7.53 -1.36
CA HIS A 35 6.70 -6.17 -1.48
C HIS A 35 8.22 -6.17 -1.54
N GLU A 36 8.77 -5.23 -2.30
CA GLU A 36 10.19 -4.86 -2.26
C GLU A 36 10.58 -4.34 -0.87
N PRO A 37 11.89 -4.23 -0.54
CA PRO A 37 12.31 -3.68 0.74
C PRO A 37 11.69 -2.31 1.03
N ILE A 38 11.26 -2.08 2.27
CA ILE A 38 10.72 -0.79 2.74
C ILE A 38 11.69 -0.23 3.80
N PRO A 39 12.69 0.57 3.40
CA PRO A 39 13.78 0.99 4.30
C PRO A 39 13.31 1.83 5.49
N SER A 40 12.28 2.67 5.32
CA SER A 40 11.73 3.50 6.39
C SER A 40 11.12 2.68 7.52
N LEU A 41 10.69 1.44 7.24
CA LEU A 41 10.18 0.48 8.22
C LEU A 41 11.22 -0.57 8.63
N LYS A 42 12.39 -0.58 7.96
CA LYS A 42 13.40 -1.65 8.06
C LYS A 42 12.83 -3.03 7.74
N TRP A 43 11.86 -3.08 6.83
CA TRP A 43 11.30 -4.35 6.36
C TRP A 43 12.08 -4.82 5.13
N PRO A 44 12.56 -6.07 5.10
CA PRO A 44 13.17 -6.65 3.90
C PRO A 44 12.09 -6.91 2.83
N GLU A 45 12.49 -7.43 1.67
CA GLU A 45 11.54 -8.06 0.75
C GLU A 45 10.79 -9.18 1.48
N MET A 46 9.47 -9.19 1.35
CA MET A 46 8.61 -10.10 2.12
C MET A 46 7.28 -10.34 1.42
N THR A 47 6.79 -11.57 1.50
CA THR A 47 5.40 -11.93 1.17
C THR A 47 4.55 -11.95 2.43
N MET A 48 3.49 -11.14 2.47
CA MET A 48 2.60 -11.09 3.62
C MET A 48 1.20 -10.60 3.27
N ASP A 49 0.27 -10.80 4.21
CA ASP A 49 -1.05 -10.19 4.16
C ASP A 49 -1.02 -8.76 4.72
N LEU A 50 -1.53 -7.81 3.95
CA LEU A 50 -1.66 -6.42 4.36
C LEU A 50 -3.14 -6.01 4.39
N PRO A 51 -3.65 -5.51 5.53
CA PRO A 51 -4.99 -4.95 5.60
C PRO A 51 -5.07 -3.63 4.82
N VAL A 52 -6.20 -3.43 4.16
CA VAL A 52 -6.46 -2.30 3.27
C VAL A 52 -7.59 -1.47 3.86
N THR A 53 -7.43 -0.14 3.87
CA THR A 53 -8.50 0.74 4.34
C THR A 53 -9.60 0.89 3.31
N LYS A 54 -10.79 1.32 3.74
CA LYS A 54 -11.95 1.57 2.86
C LYS A 54 -11.72 2.66 1.79
N ARG A 55 -10.59 3.39 1.85
CA ARG A 55 -10.22 4.43 0.88
C ARG A 55 -9.70 3.86 -0.44
N VAL A 56 -9.25 2.60 -0.42
CA VAL A 56 -8.72 1.92 -1.61
C VAL A 56 -9.81 1.05 -2.19
N ASP A 57 -10.11 1.28 -3.46
CA ASP A 57 -11.03 0.43 -4.22
C ASP A 57 -10.31 -0.80 -4.77
N LEU A 58 -10.45 -1.92 -4.07
CA LEU A 58 -9.83 -3.19 -4.43
C LEU A 58 -10.42 -3.83 -5.70
N SER A 59 -11.57 -3.38 -6.20
CA SER A 59 -12.18 -3.95 -7.42
C SER A 59 -11.35 -3.67 -8.69
N ARG A 60 -10.41 -2.71 -8.60
CA ARG A 60 -9.53 -2.29 -9.69
C ARG A 60 -8.25 -3.14 -9.80
N PHE A 61 -8.07 -4.12 -8.92
CA PHE A 61 -6.83 -4.88 -8.78
C PHE A 61 -7.09 -6.38 -8.81
N LYS A 62 -6.10 -7.14 -9.27
CA LYS A 62 -6.10 -8.60 -9.28
C LYS A 62 -4.71 -9.17 -8.99
N ALA A 63 -4.65 -10.47 -8.74
CA ALA A 63 -3.39 -11.19 -8.65
C ALA A 63 -2.55 -11.00 -9.92
N GLY A 64 -1.23 -10.82 -9.74
CA GLY A 64 -0.25 -10.51 -10.78
C GLY A 64 -0.04 -9.02 -11.04
N ASP A 65 -0.90 -8.13 -10.54
CA ASP A 65 -0.69 -6.70 -10.73
C ASP A 65 0.50 -6.21 -9.89
N GLN A 66 1.39 -5.45 -10.52
CA GLN A 66 2.40 -4.66 -9.81
C GLN A 66 1.77 -3.35 -9.35
N VAL A 67 2.02 -2.97 -8.09
CA VAL A 67 1.38 -1.82 -7.45
C VAL A 67 2.39 -0.96 -6.70
N HIS A 68 2.11 0.35 -6.68
CA HIS A 68 2.65 1.27 -5.70
C HIS A 68 1.61 1.46 -4.59
N PHE A 69 2.04 1.41 -3.33
CA PHE A 69 1.15 1.57 -2.20
C PHE A 69 1.75 2.43 -1.10
N THR A 70 0.88 3.04 -0.30
CA THR A 70 1.25 3.78 0.92
C THR A 70 0.69 3.07 2.13
N LEU A 71 1.57 2.69 3.05
CA LEU A 71 1.24 2.21 4.38
C LEU A 71 1.11 3.38 5.36
N LYS A 72 0.16 3.27 6.30
CA LYS A 72 0.10 4.11 7.49
C LYS A 72 -0.03 3.24 8.71
N LYS A 73 0.79 3.50 9.74
CA LYS A 73 0.66 2.84 11.03
C LYS A 73 -0.56 3.40 11.76
N GLY A 74 -1.45 2.53 12.19
CA GLY A 74 -2.59 2.89 13.03
C GLY A 74 -2.17 3.19 14.46
N ARG A 75 -3.11 3.73 15.26
CA ARG A 75 -2.92 3.90 16.71
C ARG A 75 -2.76 2.55 17.44
N ASP A 76 -3.20 1.47 16.81
CA ASP A 76 -3.05 0.08 17.25
C ASP A 76 -1.70 -0.54 16.85
N ASN A 77 -0.75 0.28 16.38
CA ASN A 77 0.57 -0.15 15.89
C ASN A 77 0.58 -1.05 14.65
N HIS A 78 -0.57 -1.26 13.99
CA HIS A 78 -0.64 -2.04 12.75
C HIS A 78 -0.59 -1.16 11.50
N PHE A 79 0.19 -1.58 10.51
CA PHE A 79 0.24 -0.93 9.20
C PHE A 79 -0.94 -1.34 8.32
N ARG A 80 -1.50 -0.38 7.61
CA ARG A 80 -2.59 -0.58 6.63
C ARG A 80 -2.30 0.17 5.35
N ILE A 81 -2.68 -0.40 4.22
CA ILE A 81 -2.64 0.28 2.93
C ILE A 81 -3.74 1.36 2.90
N ILE A 82 -3.33 2.61 2.74
CA ILE A 82 -4.22 3.78 2.68
C ILE A 82 -4.36 4.37 1.28
N SER A 83 -3.43 4.03 0.38
CA SER A 83 -3.45 4.36 -1.05
C SER A 83 -2.78 3.23 -1.82
N MET A 84 -3.27 2.92 -3.01
CA MET A 84 -2.70 1.91 -3.89
C MET A 84 -3.01 2.29 -5.34
N GLU A 85 -2.01 2.24 -6.21
CA GLU A 85 -2.11 2.55 -7.63
C GLU A 85 -1.40 1.46 -8.43
N PRO A 86 -1.92 1.06 -9.61
CA PRO A 86 -1.20 0.18 -10.51
C PRO A 86 0.13 0.81 -10.93
N HIS A 87 1.21 0.01 -10.95
CA HIS A 87 2.45 0.40 -11.57
C HIS A 87 2.28 0.31 -13.09
N GLN A 88 1.90 1.41 -13.73
CA GLN A 88 1.84 1.49 -15.18
C GLN A 88 3.24 1.77 -15.72
N ASN A 89 3.71 0.87 -16.57
CA ASN A 89 4.93 1.03 -17.36
C ASN A 89 4.68 1.92 -18.59
#